data_AF-A0A9Q8Z2T4-F1
#
_entry.id   AF-A0A9Q8Z2T4-F1
#
_cell.length_a   1.000
_cell.length_b   1.000
_cell.length_c   1.000
_cell.angle_alpha   90.00
_cell.angle_beta   90.00
_cell.angle_gamma   90.00
#
_symmetry.space_group_name_H-M   'P 1'
#
loop_
_entity.id
_entity.type
_entity.pdbx_description
1 polymer ?
#
loop_
_entity_poly.entity_id
_entity_poly.type
_entity_poly.pdbx_seq_one_letter_code
_entity_poly.pdbx_strand_id
1 'polypeptide(L)'
;MVHRCPDEDVTTEKRQMSPCRLERLQTPGGNILSTEQPSLPVIHTRLANPAPLGLLSFATGIFLISILGVQTRGIQTPNILVGVLISFGGICQLISGIMDFVAGNTFGATVFPSYAAFNLSYAMIFVPGTGIIASYTDTASGQLRPEFNQALAIHTELLGSFAYAILS
;
A
#
# COMPACT_ATOMS: atom_id res chain seq x y z
N MET A 1 30.57 -26.36 47.66
CA MET A 1 31.37 -26.75 48.83
C MET A 1 32.38 -25.62 49.06
N VAL A 2 32.19 -24.83 50.13
CA VAL A 2 33.15 -23.86 50.76
C VAL A 2 33.64 -22.72 49.84
N HIS A 3 33.59 -21.42 50.17
CA HIS A 3 34.41 -20.76 51.18
C HIS A 3 33.99 -19.28 51.28
N ARG A 4 33.43 -18.88 52.44
CA ARG A 4 34.03 -17.94 53.42
C ARG A 4 34.24 -16.52 52.87
N CYS A 5 33.36 -15.62 53.29
CA CYS A 5 33.54 -14.17 53.22
C CYS A 5 34.73 -13.76 54.12
N PRO A 6 35.66 -12.91 53.67
CA PRO A 6 36.56 -12.16 54.55
C PRO A 6 36.07 -10.73 54.78
N ASP A 7 36.26 -10.28 56.02
CA ASP A 7 35.89 -8.98 56.60
C ASP A 7 36.70 -7.77 56.09
N GLU A 8 36.16 -6.60 56.43
CA GLU A 8 36.54 -5.21 56.12
C GLU A 8 38.03 -4.84 56.06
N ASP A 9 38.38 -3.97 55.10
CA ASP A 9 39.03 -2.69 55.43
C ASP A 9 38.83 -1.68 54.28
N VAL A 10 37.84 -0.79 54.43
CA VAL A 10 37.65 0.37 53.54
C VAL A 10 37.70 1.62 54.39
N THR A 11 38.93 2.07 54.68
CA THR A 11 39.18 3.47 54.98
C THR A 11 38.85 4.28 53.72
N THR A 12 37.81 5.09 53.85
CA THR A 12 37.60 6.36 53.14
C THR A 12 37.46 6.31 51.61
N GLU A 13 36.32 6.85 51.16
CA GLU A 13 36.17 7.51 49.85
C GLU A 13 36.04 6.62 48.60
N LYS A 14 34.83 6.09 48.38
CA LYS A 14 33.98 6.38 47.19
C LYS A 14 32.86 5.35 47.11
N ARG A 15 31.66 5.77 47.53
CA ARG A 15 30.40 5.12 47.17
C ARG A 15 30.13 5.38 45.68
N GLN A 16 30.91 4.77 44.79
CA GLN A 16 30.49 4.52 43.42
C GLN A 16 29.75 3.20 43.48
N MET A 17 28.42 3.26 43.50
CA MET A 17 27.57 2.10 43.37
C MET A 17 27.81 1.54 41.96
N SER A 18 28.82 0.68 41.84
CA SER A 18 29.09 -0.05 40.62
C SER A 18 27.82 -0.83 40.34
N PRO A 19 27.08 -0.52 39.25
CA PRO A 19 25.88 -1.27 38.95
C PRO A 19 26.33 -2.72 38.82
N CYS A 20 25.69 -3.63 39.56
CA CYS A 20 25.89 -5.06 39.44
C CYS A 20 25.96 -5.40 37.95
N ARG A 21 27.19 -5.60 37.45
CA ARG A 21 27.44 -5.82 36.03
C ARG A 21 26.90 -7.21 35.78
N LEU A 22 25.67 -7.27 35.27
CA LEU A 22 25.02 -8.48 34.79
C LEU A 22 25.97 -9.10 33.76
N GLU A 23 26.79 -10.04 34.22
CA GLU A 23 27.65 -10.84 33.38
C GLU A 23 26.72 -11.58 32.43
N ARG A 24 26.68 -11.13 31.17
CA ARG A 24 25.89 -11.76 30.13
C ARG A 24 26.40 -13.19 30.00
N LEU A 25 25.62 -14.15 30.49
CA LEU A 25 25.97 -15.56 30.39
C LEU A 25 26.13 -15.91 28.91
N GLN A 26 27.37 -16.18 28.52
CA GLN A 26 27.69 -16.68 27.19
C GLN A 26 27.51 -18.20 27.22
N THR A 27 26.71 -18.71 26.28
CA THR A 27 26.66 -20.16 26.06
C THR A 27 28.02 -20.67 25.58
N PRO A 28 28.36 -21.96 25.74
CA PRO A 28 29.63 -22.53 25.25
C PRO A 28 29.89 -22.35 23.74
N GLY A 29 28.88 -21.92 22.97
CA GLY A 29 28.99 -21.52 21.57
C GLY A 29 29.21 -20.02 21.33
N GLY A 30 29.46 -19.22 22.36
CA GLY A 30 29.79 -17.78 22.26
C GLY A 30 28.60 -16.83 22.16
N ASN A 31 27.37 -17.33 22.13
CA ASN A 31 26.18 -16.48 22.02
C ASN A 31 25.75 -15.93 23.38
N ILE A 32 25.42 -14.64 23.38
CA ILE A 32 25.00 -13.87 24.55
C ILE A 32 23.55 -14.22 24.90
N LEU A 33 23.29 -14.83 26.06
CA LEU A 33 21.93 -15.06 26.54
C LEU A 33 21.24 -13.70 26.76
N SER A 34 20.16 -13.48 26.01
CA SER A 34 19.27 -12.33 26.15
C SER A 34 17.95 -12.90 26.67
N THR A 35 17.62 -12.65 27.94
CA THR A 35 16.37 -13.14 28.56
C THR A 35 15.14 -12.33 28.10
N GLU A 36 15.34 -11.36 27.21
CA GLU A 36 14.30 -10.72 26.41
C GLU A 36 13.75 -11.75 25.41
N GLN A 37 12.99 -12.73 25.89
CA GLN A 37 12.40 -13.75 25.05
C GLN A 37 11.38 -13.07 24.13
N PRO A 38 11.63 -12.98 22.81
CA PRO A 38 10.59 -12.57 21.89
C PRO A 38 9.54 -13.69 21.94
N SER A 39 8.31 -13.37 22.34
CA SER A 39 7.24 -14.35 22.54
C SER A 39 6.85 -15.09 21.25
N LEU A 40 7.38 -14.69 20.10
CA LEU A 40 7.20 -15.32 18.80
C LEU A 40 8.53 -15.29 18.02
N PRO A 41 8.88 -16.36 17.29
CA PRO A 41 10.00 -16.32 16.36
C PRO A 41 9.78 -15.20 15.34
N VAL A 42 10.72 -14.25 15.25
CA VAL A 42 10.74 -13.26 14.17
C VAL A 42 11.07 -13.99 12.88
N ILE A 43 10.03 -14.44 12.17
CA ILE A 43 10.20 -15.00 10.83
C ILE A 43 10.52 -13.83 9.91
N HIS A 44 11.80 -13.64 9.60
CA HIS A 44 12.23 -12.78 8.52
C HIS A 44 11.82 -13.43 7.19
N THR A 45 10.57 -13.24 6.78
CA THR A 45 10.15 -13.58 5.43
C THR A 45 10.87 -12.63 4.48
N ARG A 46 11.85 -13.14 3.72
CA ARG A 46 12.50 -12.42 2.61
C ARG A 46 11.52 -12.33 1.42
N LEU A 47 10.36 -11.71 1.62
CA LEU A 47 9.45 -11.39 0.54
C LEU A 47 9.91 -10.09 -0.13
N ALA A 48 9.82 -10.03 -1.45
CA ALA A 48 10.07 -8.80 -2.19
C ALA A 48 9.04 -7.74 -1.78
N ASN A 49 9.43 -6.47 -1.73
CA ASN A 49 8.52 -5.38 -1.41
C ASN A 49 7.56 -5.13 -2.59
N PRO A 50 6.25 -5.39 -2.47
CA PRO A 50 5.29 -5.18 -3.56
C PRO A 50 4.84 -3.71 -3.65
N ALA A 51 5.05 -2.89 -2.61
CA ALA A 51 4.56 -1.52 -2.53
C ALA A 51 4.96 -0.63 -3.73
N PRO A 52 6.22 -0.66 -4.23
CA PRO A 52 6.60 0.14 -5.40
C PRO A 52 5.80 -0.24 -6.65
N LEU A 53 5.46 -1.51 -6.83
CA LEU A 53 4.69 -1.98 -7.98
C LEU A 53 3.25 -1.47 -7.93
N GLY A 54 2.61 -1.53 -6.75
CA GLY A 54 1.28 -0.97 -6.53
C GLY A 54 1.21 0.55 -6.73
N LEU A 55 2.23 1.28 -6.26
CA LEU A 55 2.33 2.74 -6.42
C LEU A 55 2.52 3.17 -7.88
N LEU A 56 3.38 2.49 -8.64
CA LEU A 56 3.59 2.79 -10.06
C LEU A 56 2.34 2.49 -10.90
N SER A 57 1.67 1.39 -10.59
CA SER A 57 0.40 1.02 -11.22
C SER A 57 -0.68 2.09 -10.99
N PHE A 58 -0.84 2.54 -9.74
CA PHE A 58 -1.77 3.61 -9.40
C PHE A 58 -1.44 4.93 -10.12
N ALA A 59 -0.18 5.37 -10.05
CA ALA A 59 0.26 6.62 -10.64
C ALA A 59 0.01 6.65 -12.15
N THR A 60 0.23 5.53 -12.84
CA THR A 60 -0.01 5.41 -14.29
C THR A 60 -1.49 5.56 -14.64
N GLY A 61 -2.40 4.95 -13.86
CA GLY A 61 -3.85 5.08 -14.07
C GLY A 61 -4.34 6.52 -13.93
N ILE A 62 -3.97 7.19 -12.84
CA ILE A 62 -4.36 8.58 -12.58
C ILE A 62 -3.75 9.54 -13.61
N PHE A 63 -2.49 9.33 -13.98
CA PHE A 63 -1.82 10.14 -14.98
C PHE A 63 -2.54 10.10 -16.33
N LEU A 64 -2.98 8.92 -16.76
CA LEU A 64 -3.72 8.79 -18.02
C LEU A 64 -5.14 9.39 -17.95
N ILE A 65 -5.84 9.25 -16.83
CA ILE A 65 -7.14 9.92 -16.62
C ILE A 65 -6.95 11.44 -16.70
N SER A 66 -5.89 11.98 -16.07
CA SER A 66 -5.59 13.42 -16.09
C SER A 66 -5.28 13.94 -17.50
N ILE A 67 -4.48 13.21 -18.28
CA ILE A 67 -4.17 13.55 -19.68
C ILE A 67 -5.45 13.63 -20.53
N LEU A 68 -6.36 12.68 -20.36
CA LEU A 68 -7.64 12.70 -21.07
C LEU A 68 -8.53 13.86 -20.62
N GLY A 69 -8.53 14.17 -19.32
CA GLY A 69 -9.25 15.33 -18.78
C GLY A 69 -8.77 16.66 -19.37
N VAL A 70 -7.48 16.81 -19.64
CA VAL A 70 -6.90 18.01 -20.28
C VAL A 70 -7.05 17.98 -21.81
N GLN A 71 -7.55 16.88 -22.39
CA GLN A 71 -7.72 16.68 -23.84
C GLN A 71 -6.47 17.06 -24.63
N THR A 72 -5.29 16.69 -24.12
CA THR A 72 -4.03 16.99 -24.80
C THR A 72 -4.09 16.36 -26.19
N ARG A 73 -3.92 17.18 -27.25
CA ARG A 73 -4.01 16.79 -28.68
C ARG A 73 -5.41 16.62 -29.28
N GLY A 74 -6.49 16.99 -28.56
CA GLY A 74 -7.86 16.91 -29.11
C GLY A 74 -8.39 15.49 -29.32
N ILE A 75 -7.74 14.50 -28.70
CA ILE A 75 -8.15 13.09 -28.76
C ILE A 75 -9.30 12.88 -27.77
N GLN A 76 -10.50 12.64 -28.31
CA GLN A 76 -11.71 12.36 -27.52
C GLN A 76 -11.96 10.86 -27.31
N THR A 77 -11.13 10.00 -27.90
CA THR A 77 -11.33 8.54 -27.90
C THR A 77 -10.59 7.87 -26.74
N PRO A 78 -11.28 7.39 -25.70
CA PRO A 78 -10.67 6.80 -24.50
C PRO A 78 -10.25 5.33 -24.69
N ASN A 79 -10.27 4.78 -25.91
CA ASN A 79 -10.08 3.34 -26.14
C ASN A 79 -8.74 2.80 -25.60
N ILE A 80 -7.66 3.59 -25.71
CA ILE A 80 -6.33 3.20 -25.19
C ILE A 80 -6.31 3.23 -23.67
N LEU A 81 -7.05 4.17 -23.06
CA LEU A 81 -7.14 4.34 -21.61
C LEU A 81 -7.79 3.11 -20.96
N VAL A 82 -8.84 2.55 -21.56
CA VAL A 82 -9.53 1.34 -21.07
C VAL A 82 -8.57 0.16 -20.93
N GLY A 83 -7.72 -0.08 -21.92
CA GLY A 83 -6.76 -1.19 -21.89
C GLY A 83 -5.79 -1.08 -20.70
N VAL A 84 -5.20 0.11 -20.50
CA VAL A 84 -4.23 0.35 -19.42
C VAL A 84 -4.88 0.34 -18.05
N LEU A 85 -6.10 0.87 -17.92
CA LEU A 85 -6.87 0.82 -16.67
C LEU A 85 -7.18 -0.60 -16.24
N ILE A 86 -7.60 -1.47 -17.17
CA ILE A 86 -7.91 -2.86 -16.84
C ILE A 86 -6.63 -3.63 -16.49
N SER A 87 -5.59 -3.51 -17.31
CA SER A 87 -4.36 -4.29 -17.11
C SER A 87 -3.52 -3.75 -15.96
N PHE A 88 -3.09 -2.49 -16.05
CA PHE A 88 -2.13 -1.89 -15.13
C PHE A 88 -2.81 -1.28 -13.92
N GLY A 89 -3.89 -0.53 -14.10
CA GLY A 89 -4.67 0.05 -13.00
C GLY A 89 -5.54 -0.96 -12.24
N GLY A 90 -5.85 -2.11 -12.83
CA GLY A 90 -6.70 -3.15 -12.24
C GLY A 90 -5.88 -4.36 -11.81
N ILE A 91 -5.50 -5.22 -12.76
CA ILE A 91 -4.92 -6.54 -12.48
C ILE A 91 -3.57 -6.42 -11.75
N CYS A 92 -2.64 -5.60 -12.25
CA CYS A 92 -1.33 -5.41 -11.60
C CYS A 92 -1.46 -4.83 -10.18
N GLN A 93 -2.38 -3.89 -9.98
CA GLN A 93 -2.62 -3.27 -8.69
C GLN A 93 -3.24 -4.24 -7.67
N LEU A 94 -4.18 -5.07 -8.13
CA LEU A 94 -4.84 -6.09 -7.32
C LEU A 94 -3.84 -7.18 -6.90
N ILE A 95 -2.95 -7.61 -7.81
CA ILE A 95 -1.85 -8.53 -7.49
C ILE A 95 -0.92 -7.91 -6.43
N SER A 96 -0.57 -6.63 -6.55
CA SER A 96 0.23 -5.93 -5.55
C SER A 96 -0.44 -5.91 -4.17
N GLY A 97 -1.75 -5.69 -4.10
CA GLY A 97 -2.52 -5.73 -2.86
C GLY A 97 -2.54 -7.12 -2.20
N ILE A 98 -2.69 -8.18 -3.00
CA ILE A 98 -2.61 -9.56 -2.51
C ILE A 98 -1.21 -9.85 -1.97
N MET A 99 -0.16 -9.40 -2.66
CA MET A 99 1.22 -9.60 -2.19
C MET A 99 1.50 -8.83 -0.90
N ASP A 100 0.91 -7.64 -0.70
CA ASP A 100 1.02 -6.90 0.55
C ASP A 100 0.30 -7.61 1.72
N PHE A 101 -0.82 -8.28 1.45
CA PHE A 101 -1.48 -9.13 2.43
C PHE A 101 -0.57 -10.30 2.86
N VAL A 102 0.13 -10.92 1.91
CA VAL A 102 1.10 -12.00 2.18
C VAL A 102 2.34 -11.49 2.93
N ALA A 103 2.76 -10.24 2.69
CA ALA A 103 3.86 -9.59 3.40
C ALA A 103 3.50 -9.10 4.82
N GLY A 104 2.22 -9.18 5.21
CA GLY A 104 1.74 -8.71 6.51
C GLY A 104 1.45 -7.20 6.59
N ASN A 105 1.36 -6.52 5.44
CA ASN A 105 1.00 -5.10 5.35
C ASN A 105 -0.49 -4.91 5.08
N THR A 106 -1.28 -4.75 6.15
CA THR A 106 -2.74 -4.59 6.07
C THR A 106 -3.16 -3.27 5.39
N PHE A 107 -2.34 -2.23 5.48
CA PHE A 107 -2.63 -0.94 4.86
C PHE A 107 -2.65 -1.06 3.34
N GLY A 108 -1.55 -1.53 2.74
CA GLY A 108 -1.48 -1.71 1.29
C GLY A 108 -2.44 -2.79 0.76
N ALA A 109 -2.70 -3.83 1.56
CA ALA A 109 -3.69 -4.86 1.25
C ALA A 109 -5.13 -4.32 1.16
N THR A 110 -5.45 -3.20 1.81
CA THR A 110 -6.78 -2.58 1.74
C THR A 110 -6.81 -1.49 0.67
N VAL A 111 -5.75 -0.69 0.63
CA VAL A 111 -5.67 0.50 -0.23
C VAL A 111 -5.52 0.13 -1.71
N PHE A 112 -4.63 -0.82 -2.05
CA PHE A 112 -4.39 -1.17 -3.45
C PHE A 112 -5.59 -1.85 -4.15
N PRO A 113 -6.30 -2.82 -3.55
CA PRO A 113 -7.48 -3.39 -4.19
C PRO A 113 -8.64 -2.41 -4.33
N SER A 114 -8.79 -1.46 -3.37
CA SER A 114 -9.84 -0.46 -3.45
C SER A 114 -9.63 0.51 -4.62
N TYR A 115 -8.38 0.97 -4.82
CA TYR A 115 -8.03 1.75 -6.00
C TYR A 115 -8.13 0.94 -7.30
N ALA A 116 -7.80 -0.35 -7.27
CA ALA A 116 -7.94 -1.23 -8.44
C ALA A 116 -9.41 -1.36 -8.89
N ALA A 117 -10.32 -1.57 -7.93
CA ALA A 117 -11.75 -1.65 -8.18
C ALA A 117 -12.31 -0.35 -8.77
N PHE A 118 -11.83 0.80 -8.27
CA PHE A 118 -12.19 2.09 -8.82
C PHE A 118 -11.73 2.25 -10.29
N ASN A 119 -10.45 1.99 -10.57
CA ASN A 119 -9.91 2.10 -11.93
C ASN A 119 -10.64 1.17 -12.91
N LEU A 120 -11.03 -0.02 -12.45
CA LEU A 120 -11.79 -0.97 -13.24
C LEU A 120 -13.23 -0.50 -13.49
N SER A 121 -13.87 0.13 -12.51
CA SER A 121 -15.20 0.76 -12.66
C SER A 121 -15.16 1.87 -13.72
N TYR A 122 -14.14 2.72 -13.69
CA TYR A 122 -13.95 3.75 -14.71
C TYR A 122 -13.73 3.15 -16.11
N ALA A 123 -12.96 2.06 -16.22
CA ALA A 123 -12.77 1.35 -17.49
C ALA A 123 -14.09 0.76 -18.04
N MET A 124 -14.94 0.19 -17.16
CA MET A 124 -16.22 -0.42 -17.55
C MET A 124 -17.19 0.57 -18.21
N ILE A 125 -17.12 1.85 -17.87
CA ILE A 125 -17.94 2.90 -18.51
C ILE A 125 -17.66 2.97 -20.02
N PHE A 126 -16.41 2.75 -20.43
CA PHE A 126 -15.96 2.89 -21.80
C PHE A 126 -15.89 1.58 -22.59
N VAL A 127 -16.13 0.43 -21.95
CA VAL A 127 -16.20 -0.86 -22.64
C VAL A 127 -17.52 -0.93 -23.43
N PRO A 128 -17.49 -1.10 -24.76
CA PRO A 128 -18.72 -1.11 -25.58
C PRO A 128 -19.68 -2.25 -25.23
N GLY A 129 -19.19 -3.31 -24.58
CA GLY A 129 -20.00 -4.44 -24.11
C GLY A 129 -20.91 -4.14 -22.90
N THR A 130 -20.68 -3.05 -22.16
CA THR A 130 -21.51 -2.72 -20.98
C THR A 130 -22.76 -1.90 -21.32
N GLY A 131 -22.81 -1.31 -22.52
CA GLY A 131 -23.97 -0.52 -22.99
C GLY A 131 -24.17 0.83 -22.26
N ILE A 132 -23.26 1.22 -21.35
CA ILE A 132 -23.39 2.46 -20.56
C ILE A 132 -23.35 3.68 -21.49
N ILE A 133 -22.34 3.80 -22.34
CA ILE A 133 -22.26 4.91 -23.31
C ILE A 133 -23.48 4.95 -24.24
N ALA A 134 -23.96 3.79 -24.68
CA ALA A 134 -25.14 3.69 -25.55
C ALA A 134 -26.43 4.21 -24.88
N SER A 135 -26.54 4.12 -23.54
CA SER A 135 -27.66 4.70 -22.80
C SER A 135 -27.63 6.24 -22.74
N TYR A 136 -26.46 6.84 -22.95
CA TYR A 136 -26.26 8.30 -22.98
C TYR A 136 -26.17 8.87 -24.39
N THR A 137 -26.23 8.04 -25.43
CA THR A 137 -26.32 8.50 -26.83
C THR A 137 -27.77 8.70 -27.22
N ASP A 138 -28.09 9.88 -27.74
CA ASP A 138 -29.42 10.17 -28.27
C ASP A 138 -29.60 9.45 -29.63
N THR A 139 -30.60 8.56 -29.72
CA THR A 139 -30.85 7.71 -30.91
C THR A 139 -31.20 8.52 -32.16
N ALA A 140 -31.67 9.75 -32.02
CA ALA A 140 -32.09 10.60 -33.14
C ALA A 140 -30.95 11.46 -33.69
N SER A 141 -30.02 11.90 -32.84
CA SER A 141 -28.94 12.83 -33.22
C SER A 141 -27.54 12.19 -33.25
N GLY A 142 -27.37 11.00 -32.67
CA GLY A 142 -26.08 10.33 -32.52
C GLY A 142 -25.08 11.10 -31.64
N GLN A 143 -25.54 12.14 -30.95
CA GLN A 143 -24.74 12.97 -30.05
C GLN A 143 -24.79 12.42 -28.62
N LEU A 144 -23.70 12.61 -27.89
CA LEU A 144 -23.61 12.25 -26.49
C LEU A 144 -24.30 13.32 -25.64
N ARG A 145 -25.20 12.92 -24.73
CA ARG A 145 -25.91 13.86 -23.86
C ARG A 145 -24.92 14.58 -22.91
N PRO A 146 -25.14 15.86 -22.60
CA PRO A 146 -24.29 16.62 -21.67
C PRO A 146 -24.26 16.00 -20.26
N GLU A 147 -25.30 15.25 -19.88
CA GLU A 147 -25.40 14.49 -18.64
C GLU A 147 -24.27 13.46 -18.47
N PHE A 148 -23.72 12.92 -19.56
CA PHE A 148 -22.60 11.96 -19.48
C PHE A 148 -21.34 12.62 -18.90
N ASN A 149 -21.04 13.84 -19.33
CA ASN A 149 -19.90 14.58 -18.82
C ASN A 149 -20.06 14.95 -17.34
N GLN A 150 -21.30 15.26 -16.93
CA GLN A 150 -21.61 15.49 -15.51
C GLN A 150 -21.47 14.21 -14.69
N ALA A 151 -21.93 13.06 -15.20
CA ALA A 151 -21.79 11.77 -14.53
C ALA A 151 -20.32 11.34 -14.37
N LEU A 152 -19.50 11.53 -15.41
CA LEU A 152 -18.06 11.30 -15.34
C LEU A 152 -17.38 12.21 -14.32
N ALA A 153 -17.79 13.49 -14.25
CA ALA A 153 -17.27 14.43 -13.27
C ALA A 153 -17.55 13.95 -11.83
N ILE A 154 -18.79 13.58 -11.54
CA ILE A 154 -19.18 13.03 -10.22
C ILE A 154 -18.37 11.76 -9.89
N HIS A 155 -18.17 10.87 -10.86
CA HIS A 155 -17.37 9.66 -10.67
C HIS A 155 -15.90 9.98 -10.33
N THR A 156 -15.32 10.99 -10.98
CA THR A 156 -13.94 11.43 -10.70
C THR A 156 -13.81 12.20 -9.39
N GLU A 157 -14.85 12.90 -8.93
CA GLU A 157 -14.86 13.54 -7.61
C GLU A 157 -14.89 12.52 -6.48
N LEU A 158 -15.68 11.45 -6.64
CA LEU A 158 -15.71 10.32 -5.71
C LEU A 158 -14.33 9.68 -5.53
N LEU A 159 -13.52 9.61 -6.59
CA LEU A 159 -12.12 9.18 -6.51
C LEU A 159 -11.28 10.08 -5.60
N GLY A 160 -11.43 11.40 -5.77
CA GLY A 160 -10.69 12.39 -5.00
C GLY A 160 -11.02 12.30 -3.51
N SER A 161 -12.30 12.16 -3.18
CA SER A 161 -12.75 11.95 -1.80
C SER A 161 -12.27 10.63 -1.22
N PHE A 162 -12.32 9.56 -2.01
CA PHE A 162 -11.82 8.24 -1.59
C PHE A 162 -10.32 8.26 -1.29
N ALA A 163 -9.55 8.92 -2.16
CA ALA A 163 -8.11 9.08 -1.96
C ALA A 163 -7.78 9.94 -0.74
N TYR A 164 -8.53 11.02 -0.52
CA TYR A 164 -8.41 11.85 0.67
C TYR A 164 -8.72 11.07 1.96
N ALA A 165 -9.78 10.27 1.97
CA ALA A 165 -10.18 9.46 3.12
C ALA A 165 -9.15 8.38 3.50
N ILE A 166 -8.34 7.91 2.55
CA ILE A 166 -7.25 6.97 2.81
C ILE A 166 -6.02 7.67 3.43
N LEU A 167 -5.85 8.97 3.16
CA LEU A 167 -4.73 9.77 3.62
C LEU A 167 -4.96 10.44 4.99
N SER A 168 -6.22 10.54 5.44
CA SER A 168 -6.62 11.11 6.73
C SER A 168 -6.71 10.06 7.84
#